data_AF-A0AAV5KS89-F1
#
_entry.id   AF-A0AAV5KS89-F1
#
_cell.length_a   1.000
_cell.length_b   1.000
_cell.length_c   1.000
_cell.angle_alpha   90.00
_cell.angle_beta   90.00
_cell.angle_gamma   90.00
#
_symmetry.space_group_name_H-M   'P 1'
#
loop_
_entity.id
_entity.type
_entity.pdbx_description
1 polymer ?
#
loop_
_entity_poly.entity_id
_entity_poly.type
_entity_poly.pdbx_seq_one_letter_code
_entity_poly.pdbx_strand_id
1 'polypeptide(L)'
;MAPKQRAPRVTRNPDLVRGIGKYSRSKMYHKRGLWAIKAKNGGVFPCHDPKPKAAAPAEKPPKFYPADDVKKPLPNKRKPKPTKLRASITPGTIFTQGRHETSRACLLRWDQLSPTVACFS
;
A
#
# COMPACT_ATOMS: atom_id res chain seq x y z
N MET A 1 31.35 -8.87 -7.26
CA MET A 1 30.96 -7.65 -6.49
C MET A 1 29.53 -7.84 -5.99
N ALA A 2 29.30 -7.77 -4.67
CA ALA A 2 27.97 -7.97 -4.09
C ALA A 2 27.01 -6.83 -4.50
N PRO A 3 25.72 -7.12 -4.80
CA PRO A 3 24.76 -6.09 -5.16
C PRO A 3 24.47 -5.21 -3.95
N LYS A 4 24.81 -3.91 -4.07
CA LYS A 4 24.57 -2.91 -3.03
C LYS A 4 23.07 -2.80 -2.75
N GLN A 5 22.66 -3.03 -1.50
CA GLN A 5 21.26 -2.91 -1.08
C GLN A 5 20.74 -1.52 -1.44
N ARG A 6 19.67 -1.46 -2.25
CA ARG A 6 19.10 -0.19 -2.73
C ARG A 6 18.27 0.43 -1.62
N ALA A 7 18.64 1.63 -1.19
CA ALA A 7 17.80 2.43 -0.30
C ALA A 7 16.38 2.59 -0.88
N PRO A 8 15.32 2.57 -0.04
CA PRO A 8 13.95 2.73 -0.51
C PRO A 8 13.79 4.04 -1.27
N ARG A 9 13.20 3.98 -2.47
CA ARG A 9 12.97 5.17 -3.30
C ARG A 9 11.90 6.05 -2.66
N VAL A 10 12.32 7.18 -2.12
CA VAL A 10 11.41 8.27 -1.74
C VAL A 10 10.93 9.02 -2.99
N THR A 11 9.69 9.50 -2.97
CA THR A 11 9.15 10.30 -4.08
C THR A 11 9.85 11.65 -4.15
N ARG A 12 10.28 12.05 -5.36
CA ARG A 12 10.86 13.38 -5.62
C ARG A 12 9.81 14.51 -5.68
N ASN A 13 8.52 14.18 -5.54
CA ASN A 13 7.39 15.11 -5.53
C ASN A 13 6.69 15.02 -4.17
N PRO A 14 6.86 16.02 -3.28
CA PRO A 14 6.12 16.05 -2.02
C PRO A 14 4.64 16.36 -2.30
N ASP A 15 3.76 15.87 -1.43
CA ASP A 15 2.32 16.13 -1.53
C ASP A 15 2.02 17.57 -1.09
N LEU A 16 1.18 18.27 -1.86
CA LEU A 16 0.60 19.55 -1.46
C LEU A 16 -0.64 19.29 -0.60
N VAL A 17 -1.50 18.41 -1.10
CA VAL A 17 -2.68 17.87 -0.43
C VAL A 17 -2.73 16.36 -0.74
N ARG A 18 -3.39 15.56 0.10
CA ARG A 18 -3.48 14.11 -0.11
C ARG A 18 -3.99 13.78 -1.52
N GLY A 19 -3.15 13.10 -2.31
CA GLY A 19 -3.46 12.71 -3.69
C GLY A 19 -3.04 13.73 -4.76
N ILE A 20 -2.57 14.92 -4.37
CA ILE A 20 -2.11 15.97 -5.29
C ILE A 20 -0.66 16.34 -4.93
N GLY A 21 0.26 16.02 -5.83
CA GLY A 21 1.67 16.39 -5.70
C GLY A 21 1.92 17.89 -5.97
N LYS A 22 2.94 18.46 -5.33
CA LYS A 22 3.32 19.88 -5.46
C LYS A 22 3.76 20.28 -6.87
N TYR A 23 4.40 19.37 -7.61
CA TYR A 23 4.93 19.64 -8.95
C TYR A 23 4.07 19.02 -10.05
N SER A 24 3.95 19.75 -11.17
CA SER A 24 3.31 19.28 -12.40
C SER A 24 4.13 18.22 -13.14
N ARG A 25 3.51 17.55 -14.11
CA ARG A 25 4.14 16.51 -14.95
C ARG A 25 5.39 17.01 -15.68
N SER A 26 5.35 18.21 -16.27
CA SER A 26 6.48 18.78 -17.01
C SER A 26 7.66 19.11 -16.10
N LYS A 27 7.42 19.70 -14.92
CA LYS A 27 8.48 19.97 -13.95
C LYS A 27 9.12 18.67 -13.42
N MET A 28 8.31 17.64 -13.23
CA MET A 28 8.79 16.30 -12.85
C MET A 28 9.57 15.59 -13.97
N TYR A 29 9.22 15.82 -15.23
CA TYR A 29 9.94 15.29 -16.39
C TYR A 29 11.41 15.75 -16.41
N HIS A 30 11.63 17.04 -16.17
CA HIS A 30 12.98 17.60 -16.07
C HIS A 30 13.71 17.17 -14.79
N LYS A 31 13.06 17.24 -13.62
CA LYS A 31 13.66 16.85 -12.32
C LYS A 31 14.06 15.38 -12.24
N ARG A 32 13.31 14.46 -12.88
CA ARG A 32 13.65 13.04 -12.90
C ARG A 32 14.75 12.70 -13.90
N GLY A 33 15.17 13.65 -14.75
CA GLY A 33 16.13 13.38 -15.82
C GLY A 33 15.56 12.48 -16.92
N LEU A 34 14.23 12.35 -17.00
CA LEU A 34 13.56 11.49 -17.99
C LEU A 34 13.85 11.97 -19.42
N TRP A 35 14.03 13.28 -19.60
CA TRP A 35 14.44 13.88 -20.87
C TRP A 35 15.81 13.36 -21.34
N ALA A 36 16.77 13.23 -20.43
CA ALA A 36 18.11 12.76 -20.76
C ALA A 36 18.10 11.26 -21.07
N ILE A 37 17.26 10.48 -20.37
CA ILE A 37 17.07 9.06 -20.67
C ILE A 37 16.41 8.89 -22.04
N LYS A 38 15.37 9.69 -22.33
CA LYS A 38 14.69 9.67 -23.63
C LYS A 38 15.64 10.03 -24.78
N ALA A 39 16.50 11.03 -24.59
CA ALA A 39 17.52 11.40 -25.57
C ALA A 39 18.54 10.27 -25.79
N LYS A 40 18.98 9.61 -24.72
CA LYS A 40 19.91 8.46 -24.80
C LYS A 40 19.31 7.24 -25.49
N ASN A 41 18.00 7.06 -25.38
CA ASN A 41 17.26 5.93 -25.94
C ASN A 41 16.58 6.27 -27.28
N GLY A 42 17.12 7.24 -28.03
CA GLY A 42 16.66 7.55 -29.40
C GLY A 42 15.23 8.10 -29.48
N GLY A 43 14.76 8.78 -28.43
CA GLY A 43 13.42 9.35 -28.38
C GLY A 43 12.35 8.42 -27.80
N VAL A 44 12.69 7.17 -27.46
CA VAL A 44 11.75 6.21 -26.87
C VAL A 44 12.10 5.98 -25.39
N PHE A 45 11.11 5.94 -24.51
CA PHE A 45 11.37 5.55 -23.12
C PHE A 45 11.69 4.06 -23.05
N PRO A 46 12.58 3.62 -22.14
CA PRO A 46 12.76 2.19 -21.89
C PRO A 46 11.42 1.53 -21.56
N CYS A 47 10.87 0.76 -22.50
CA CYS A 47 9.75 -0.14 -22.25
C CYS A 47 10.32 -1.44 -21.71
N HIS A 48 9.80 -1.88 -20.56
CA HIS A 48 9.96 -3.27 -20.13
C HIS A 48 8.81 -4.05 -20.75
N ASP A 49 9.03 -4.57 -21.95
CA ASP A 49 8.10 -5.53 -22.52
C ASP A 49 8.00 -6.74 -21.57
N PRO A 50 6.78 -7.27 -21.36
CA PRO A 50 6.61 -8.42 -20.49
C PRO A 50 7.47 -9.55 -21.05
N LYS A 51 8.38 -10.04 -20.23
CA LYS A 51 9.21 -11.20 -20.54
C LYS A 51 8.26 -12.32 -20.99
N PRO A 52 8.43 -12.92 -22.18
CA PRO A 52 7.48 -13.89 -22.71
C PRO A 52 7.33 -15.00 -21.68
N LYS A 53 6.12 -15.10 -21.13
CA LYS A 53 5.76 -16.14 -20.17
C LYS A 53 5.84 -17.44 -20.96
N ALA A 54 6.73 -18.35 -20.55
CA ALA A 54 6.84 -19.67 -21.16
C ALA A 54 5.44 -20.30 -21.23
N ALA A 55 5.12 -20.89 -22.39
CA ALA A 55 3.83 -21.49 -22.66
C ALA A 55 3.44 -22.40 -21.49
N ALA A 56 2.29 -22.11 -20.86
CA ALA A 56 1.79 -22.92 -19.78
C ALA A 56 1.59 -24.37 -20.29
N PRO A 57 1.96 -25.40 -19.50
CA PRO A 57 1.68 -26.78 -19.87
C PRO A 57 0.17 -26.95 -20.06
N ALA A 58 -0.23 -27.74 -21.06
CA ALA A 58 -1.63 -27.97 -21.41
C ALA A 58 -2.44 -28.37 -20.16
N GLU A 59 -3.32 -27.48 -19.71
CA GLU A 59 -4.19 -27.70 -18.56
C GLU A 59 -5.19 -28.81 -18.91
N LYS A 60 -5.00 -30.01 -18.35
CA LYS A 60 -6.01 -31.07 -18.43
C LYS A 60 -7.28 -30.54 -17.75
N PRO A 61 -8.47 -30.75 -18.35
CA PRO A 61 -9.70 -30.27 -17.74
C PRO A 61 -9.86 -30.87 -16.34
N PRO A 62 -10.33 -30.09 -15.35
CA PRO A 62 -10.58 -30.61 -14.02
C PRO A 62 -11.55 -31.80 -14.12
N LYS A 63 -11.19 -32.92 -13.49
CA LYS A 63 -12.03 -34.13 -13.47
C LYS A 63 -13.38 -33.91 -12.78
N PHE A 64 -13.46 -32.88 -11.93
CA PHE A 64 -14.58 -32.60 -11.05
C PHE A 64 -15.31 -31.33 -11.51
N TYR A 65 -16.60 -31.45 -11.80
CA TYR A 65 -17.51 -30.33 -12.05
C TYR A 65 -18.31 -30.09 -10.77
N PRO A 66 -18.12 -28.95 -10.08
CA PRO A 66 -19.05 -28.59 -9.00
C PRO A 66 -20.44 -28.40 -9.60
N ALA A 67 -21.46 -28.96 -8.94
CA ALA A 67 -22.85 -28.88 -9.41
C ALA A 67 -23.41 -27.45 -9.38
N ASP A 68 -22.86 -26.59 -8.53
CA ASP A 68 -23.21 -25.19 -8.40
C ASP A 68 -22.02 -24.29 -8.72
N ASP A 69 -22.21 -23.35 -9.65
CA ASP A 69 -21.21 -22.32 -9.96
C ASP A 69 -21.28 -21.20 -8.90
N VAL A 70 -20.48 -21.34 -7.85
CA VAL A 70 -20.36 -20.32 -6.80
C VAL A 70 -19.59 -19.13 -7.37
N LYS A 71 -20.31 -18.01 -7.56
CA LYS A 71 -19.71 -16.75 -8.03
C LYS A 71 -18.51 -16.36 -7.18
N LYS A 72 -17.36 -16.24 -7.82
CA LYS A 72 -16.14 -15.73 -7.17
C LYS A 72 -16.42 -14.33 -6.60
N PRO A 73 -16.12 -14.08 -5.32
CA PRO A 73 -16.36 -12.78 -4.73
C PRO A 73 -15.54 -11.71 -5.44
N LEU A 74 -16.17 -10.55 -5.66
CA LEU A 74 -15.54 -9.41 -6.33
C LEU A 74 -14.28 -8.97 -5.56
N PRO A 75 -13.17 -8.66 -6.26
CA PRO A 75 -11.93 -8.25 -5.61
C PRO A 75 -12.11 -6.91 -4.89
N ASN A 76 -12.18 -6.95 -3.56
CA ASN A 76 -12.30 -5.76 -2.73
C ASN A 76 -10.92 -5.10 -2.52
N LYS A 77 -10.73 -3.91 -3.08
CA LYS A 77 -9.50 -3.11 -2.94
C LYS A 77 -9.45 -2.29 -1.64
N ARG A 78 -10.50 -2.32 -0.81
CA ARG A 78 -10.55 -1.57 0.44
C ARG A 78 -9.59 -2.19 1.46
N LYS A 79 -8.59 -1.41 1.86
CA LYS A 79 -7.71 -1.75 2.99
C LYS A 79 -8.20 -1.03 4.24
N PRO A 80 -8.26 -1.71 5.40
CA PRO A 80 -8.62 -1.08 6.66
C PRO A 80 -7.57 -0.02 7.00
N LYS A 81 -8.04 1.21 7.24
CA LYS A 81 -7.17 2.34 7.57
C LYS A 81 -7.03 2.41 9.09
N PRO A 82 -5.83 2.74 9.62
CA PRO A 82 -5.66 2.97 11.04
C PRO A 82 -6.60 4.11 11.48
N THR A 83 -7.20 3.95 12.66
CA THR A 83 -8.11 4.94 13.25
C THR A 83 -7.36 6.21 13.61
N LYS A 84 -7.94 7.37 13.31
CA LYS A 84 -7.36 8.66 13.68
C LYS A 84 -7.66 8.96 15.14
N LEU A 85 -6.62 9.34 15.89
CA LEU A 85 -6.75 9.78 17.27
C LEU A 85 -7.01 11.28 17.31
N ARG A 86 -7.67 11.75 18.39
CA ARG A 86 -7.76 13.18 18.69
C ARG A 86 -6.41 13.65 19.23
N ALA A 87 -6.02 14.88 18.92
CA ALA A 87 -4.71 15.44 19.31
C ALA A 87 -4.50 15.49 20.83
N SER A 88 -5.58 15.56 21.62
CA SER A 88 -5.53 15.59 23.07
C SER A 88 -5.18 14.24 23.71
N ILE A 89 -5.21 13.15 22.95
CA ILE A 89 -4.99 11.81 23.51
C ILE A 89 -3.56 11.39 23.18
N THR A 90 -2.67 11.67 24.12
CA THR A 90 -1.27 11.23 24.10
C THR A 90 -1.06 10.12 25.12
N PRO A 91 -0.06 9.24 24.96
CA PRO A 91 0.31 8.30 26.03
C PRO A 91 0.65 9.10 27.29
N GLY A 92 0.03 8.76 28.42
CA GLY A 92 0.06 9.54 29.66
C GLY A 92 -1.21 10.35 29.94
N THR A 93 -2.11 10.49 28.96
CA THR A 93 -3.36 11.27 29.16
C THR A 93 -4.34 10.49 30.02
N ILE A 94 -4.87 11.17 31.04
CA ILE A 94 -5.90 10.65 31.93
C ILE A 94 -7.28 10.93 31.31
N PHE A 95 -8.11 9.89 31.19
CA PHE A 95 -9.49 10.03 30.72
C PHE A 95 -10.45 9.17 31.55
N THR A 96 -11.73 9.56 31.54
CA THR A 96 -12.82 8.79 32.14
C THR A 96 -13.28 7.73 31.17
N GLN A 97 -13.29 6.48 31.63
CA GLN A 97 -13.69 5.35 30.79
C GLN A 97 -15.15 5.01 31.07
N GLY A 98 -16.00 5.05 30.04
CA GLY A 98 -17.41 4.63 30.03
C GLY A 98 -18.00 4.22 31.40
N ARG A 99 -18.00 2.92 31.70
CA ARG A 99 -18.63 2.34 32.91
C ARG A 99 -18.02 2.79 34.24
N HIS A 100 -16.80 3.33 34.25
CA HIS A 100 -16.09 3.78 35.44
C HIS A 100 -16.01 5.30 35.47
N GLU A 101 -17.18 5.95 35.52
CA GLU A 101 -17.35 7.41 35.41
C GLU A 101 -16.61 8.19 36.52
N THR A 102 -16.42 7.56 37.67
CA THR A 102 -15.77 8.16 38.86
C THR A 102 -14.26 7.93 38.92
N SER A 103 -13.70 7.06 38.08
CA SER A 103 -12.27 6.75 38.08
C SER A 103 -11.55 7.25 36.85
N ARG A 104 -10.25 7.53 37.04
CA ARG A 104 -9.38 8.16 36.06
C ARG A 104 -8.37 7.13 35.56
N ALA A 105 -8.40 6.79 34.28
CA ALA A 105 -7.47 5.84 33.68
C ALA A 105 -6.42 6.57 32.82
N CYS A 106 -5.16 6.16 32.92
CA CYS A 106 -4.06 6.69 32.12
C CYS A 106 -3.81 5.79 30.90
N LEU A 107 -3.70 6.38 29.72
CA LEU A 107 -3.41 5.64 28.50
C LEU A 107 -1.91 5.35 28.35
N LEU A 108 -1.49 4.08 28.27
CA LEU A 108 -0.07 3.70 28.22
C LEU A 108 0.52 3.61 26.81
N ARG A 109 -0.20 2.96 25.87
CA ARG A 109 0.29 2.71 24.51
C ARG A 109 -0.87 2.62 23.53
N TRP A 110 -0.66 3.19 22.36
CA TRP A 110 -1.52 3.01 21.21
C TRP A 110 -1.10 1.76 20.46
N ASP A 111 -1.86 0.66 20.60
CA ASP A 111 -1.65 -0.49 19.73
C ASP A 111 -2.47 -0.30 18.46
N GLN A 112 -1.77 -0.10 17.33
CA GLN A 112 -2.37 -0.24 16.01
C GLN A 112 -2.57 -1.74 15.77
N LEU A 113 -3.69 -2.27 16.27
CA LEU A 113 -4.12 -3.62 15.94
C LEU A 113 -4.32 -3.70 14.41
N SER A 114 -3.36 -4.33 13.74
CA SER A 114 -3.55 -4.88 12.41
C SER A 114 -4.71 -5.89 12.46
N PRO A 115 -5.58 -5.94 11.44
CA PRO A 115 -6.56 -7.00 11.33
C PRO A 115 -5.84 -8.26 10.83
N THR A 116 -5.12 -8.90 11.72
CA THR A 116 -4.52 -10.22 11.53
C THR A 116 -5.13 -11.14 12.58
N VAL A 117 -6.20 -11.80 12.15
CA VAL A 117 -6.61 -13.16 12.54
C VAL A 117 -6.44 -13.51 14.02
N ALA A 118 -7.48 -13.24 14.81
CA ALA A 118 -7.82 -14.09 15.94
C ALA A 118 -9.09 -14.86 15.54
N CYS A 119 -8.94 -15.88 14.69
CA CYS A 119 -9.84 -17.02 14.72
C CYS A 119 -9.36 -17.86 15.90
N PHE A 120 -9.98 -17.66 17.06
CA PHE A 120 -9.90 -18.59 18.17
C PHE A 120 -10.85 -19.75 17.81
N SER A 121 -10.26 -20.91 17.53
CA SER A 121 -10.91 -22.22 17.62
C SER A 121 -11.17 -22.59 19.07
#